data_AF-A0A1Z8MKD9-F1
#
_entry.id   AF-A0A1Z8MKD9-F1
#
_cell.length_a   1.000
_cell.length_b   1.000
_cell.length_c   1.000
_cell.angle_alpha   90.00
_cell.angle_beta   90.00
_cell.angle_gamma   90.00
#
_symmetry.space_group_name_H-M   'P 1'
#
loop_
_entity.id
_entity.type
_entity.pdbx_description
1 polymer ?
#
loop_
_entity_poly.entity_id
_entity_poly.type
_entity_poly.pdbx_seq_one_letter_code
_entity_poly.pdbx_strand_id
1 'polypeptide(L)'
;MQEVHPMANAIEPKTESEQDPVALENELDGGPTQTTLSPPTQDDVVDPLTEPADDQPSKRSATSTEPPASSRRRKNNISWAAAIWLTLAHVVVIAAAPFTFTWAGFWTAVGFHWLTGSIGICLGYHRLLTHSGMKTKPWLRYTLATIGTMAGEGSPLSWVSDHRKHHKFSDLQGDPHSPHDGGLWSHMFWLAFHTYDDDREAYMKKWAPDLYRERGMRMLDYLFLPLHILSGLILLGIGWAIGGPSLGASLLVWGLFVRLVFVLHATWMVNSASHIWGYRNYETTDDSRNNWLVAIVAYGEGWHNNHHAWPRMAKHGHRWWEFDITWQAIRVLRALGLVWDVVDYRTAAEKKAKQETNKAAS
;
A
#
# COMPACT_ATOMS: atom_id res chain seq x y z
N MET A 1 1.01 -15.01 77.24
CA MET A 1 1.43 -16.33 76.78
C MET A 1 2.54 -16.06 75.76
N GLN A 2 3.78 -15.85 76.23
CA GLN A 2 4.77 -16.88 76.62
C GLN A 2 5.20 -17.75 75.42
N GLU A 3 6.47 -18.04 75.12
CA GLU A 3 7.82 -17.53 75.52
C GLU A 3 8.85 -18.19 74.54
N VAL A 4 10.16 -17.91 74.42
CA VAL A 4 11.16 -17.05 75.12
C VAL A 4 12.07 -16.34 74.07
N HIS A 5 13.02 -15.52 74.53
CA HIS A 5 14.14 -14.87 73.81
C HIS A 5 15.49 -15.57 74.23
N PRO A 6 16.73 -15.00 74.10
CA PRO A 6 17.57 -14.67 72.95
C PRO A 6 19.03 -15.26 73.05
N MET A 7 20.03 -14.60 72.39
CA MET A 7 21.50 -14.56 72.69
C MET A 7 22.43 -15.55 71.94
N ALA A 8 23.66 -15.19 71.52
CA ALA A 8 24.35 -13.88 71.45
C ALA A 8 25.67 -13.91 70.62
N ASN A 9 26.18 -12.70 70.28
CA ASN A 9 27.59 -12.28 70.04
C ASN A 9 28.38 -12.92 68.88
N ALA A 10 28.76 -12.14 67.83
CA ALA A 10 29.95 -11.24 67.73
C ALA A 10 31.24 -12.02 67.36
N ILE A 11 32.10 -11.60 66.43
CA ILE A 11 32.95 -10.38 66.42
C ILE A 11 33.49 -10.15 64.98
N GLU A 12 33.52 -8.89 64.50
CA GLU A 12 34.37 -8.40 63.38
C GLU A 12 35.83 -8.22 63.87
N PRO A 13 36.93 -8.33 63.06
CA PRO A 13 37.09 -7.49 61.85
C PRO A 13 38.10 -7.95 60.74
N LYS A 14 38.19 -7.17 59.64
CA LYS A 14 39.42 -6.83 58.81
C LYS A 14 40.28 -7.98 58.21
N THR A 15 41.12 -7.83 57.18
CA THR A 15 41.46 -6.79 56.16
C THR A 15 42.18 -7.48 54.98
N GLU A 16 42.43 -6.74 53.89
CA GLU A 16 43.48 -7.00 52.86
C GLU A 16 43.31 -8.29 52.01
N SER A 17 43.12 -8.24 50.69
CA SER A 17 43.86 -7.60 49.57
C SER A 17 45.14 -8.31 49.16
N GLU A 18 45.32 -8.41 47.83
CA GLU A 18 46.39 -9.08 47.06
C GLU A 18 46.16 -10.57 46.82
N GLN A 19 46.43 -11.18 45.67
CA GLN A 19 46.71 -10.83 44.26
C GLN A 19 46.82 -12.21 43.57
N ASP A 20 46.55 -12.33 42.27
CA ASP A 20 46.60 -13.62 41.55
C ASP A 20 47.99 -14.29 41.58
N PRO A 21 48.08 -15.61 41.29
CA PRO A 21 48.53 -15.90 39.92
C PRO A 21 47.92 -17.13 39.22
N VAL A 22 47.94 -17.01 37.90
CA VAL A 22 47.60 -17.94 36.81
C VAL A 22 48.31 -19.31 36.87
N ALA A 23 47.55 -20.38 36.59
CA ALA A 23 47.96 -21.58 35.82
C ALA A 23 46.67 -22.29 35.31
N LEU A 24 46.33 -22.27 34.01
CA LEU A 24 46.80 -23.11 32.89
C LEU A 24 46.43 -24.61 32.98
N GLU A 25 45.58 -25.03 32.02
CA GLU A 25 45.38 -26.39 31.48
C GLU A 25 44.75 -27.47 32.41
N ASN A 26 43.90 -28.42 31.98
CA ASN A 26 43.57 -28.90 30.63
C ASN A 26 42.15 -29.53 30.52
N GLU A 27 41.67 -29.67 29.26
CA GLU A 27 40.77 -30.72 28.70
C GLU A 27 39.35 -30.98 29.31
N LEU A 28 38.29 -30.66 28.55
CA LEU A 28 37.48 -31.57 27.68
C LEU A 28 36.45 -32.46 28.40
N ASP A 29 35.17 -32.07 28.35
CA ASP A 29 34.07 -33.00 27.96
C ASP A 29 32.89 -32.23 27.36
N GLY A 30 32.12 -32.87 26.46
CA GLY A 30 31.05 -32.25 25.69
C GLY A 30 29.67 -32.89 25.93
N GLY A 31 28.69 -32.07 26.32
CA GLY A 31 27.28 -32.47 26.47
C GLY A 31 26.32 -31.38 25.95
N PRO A 32 25.20 -31.74 25.31
CA PRO A 32 24.32 -30.76 24.66
C PRO A 32 23.37 -30.08 25.67
N THR A 33 23.63 -28.82 25.99
CA THR A 33 22.74 -27.99 26.83
C THR A 33 21.41 -27.74 26.13
N GLN A 34 20.30 -28.27 26.66
CA GLN A 34 18.96 -27.86 26.26
C GLN A 34 18.70 -26.44 26.73
N THR A 35 18.86 -25.46 25.85
CA THR A 35 18.51 -24.07 26.14
C THR A 35 17.01 -23.85 25.91
N THR A 36 16.25 -23.76 27.00
CA THR A 36 14.84 -23.36 26.96
C THR A 36 14.72 -21.91 26.52
N LEU A 37 14.31 -21.67 25.28
CA LEU A 37 14.03 -20.33 24.78
C LEU A 37 12.77 -19.76 25.44
N SER A 38 12.95 -18.80 26.35
CA SER A 38 11.89 -17.90 26.78
C SER A 38 11.42 -17.03 25.60
N PRO A 39 10.14 -16.61 25.54
CA PRO A 39 9.70 -15.66 24.53
C PRO A 39 10.41 -14.31 24.73
N PRO A 40 10.83 -13.61 23.66
CA PRO A 40 11.57 -12.36 23.78
C PRO A 40 10.72 -11.27 24.41
N THR A 41 11.32 -10.54 25.35
CA THR A 41 10.74 -9.36 25.99
C THR A 41 10.82 -8.14 25.07
N GLN A 42 10.08 -7.09 25.40
CA GLN A 42 9.78 -5.98 24.50
C GLN A 42 11.01 -5.11 24.11
N ASP A 43 12.15 -5.33 24.78
CA ASP A 43 13.39 -4.57 24.60
C ASP A 43 14.40 -5.24 23.64
N ASP A 44 14.16 -6.49 23.20
CA ASP A 44 15.07 -7.23 22.27
C ASP A 44 14.90 -6.84 20.79
N VAL A 45 14.07 -5.83 20.49
CA VAL A 45 14.01 -5.22 19.15
C VAL A 45 15.14 -4.21 19.03
N VAL A 46 16.34 -4.71 18.68
CA VAL A 46 17.45 -3.86 18.23
C VAL A 46 16.96 -3.03 17.05
N ASP A 47 16.82 -1.72 17.26
CA ASP A 47 16.39 -0.78 16.24
C ASP A 47 17.48 -0.67 15.15
N PRO A 48 17.21 -1.04 13.88
CA PRO A 48 18.17 -0.88 12.80
C PRO A 48 18.33 0.60 12.35
N LEU A 49 17.57 1.53 12.91
CA LEU A 49 17.48 2.94 12.49
C LEU A 49 18.56 3.84 13.13
N THR A 50 19.83 3.45 13.05
CA THR A 50 20.96 4.39 13.27
C THR A 50 21.96 4.41 12.11
N GLU A 51 21.43 4.56 10.89
CA GLU A 51 21.98 5.53 9.94
C GLU A 51 20.80 6.27 9.30
N PRO A 52 20.73 7.61 9.36
CA PRO A 52 19.93 8.33 8.37
C PRO A 52 20.55 8.06 7.00
N ALA A 53 19.73 7.88 5.97
CA ALA A 53 20.20 8.17 4.62
C ALA A 53 20.70 9.62 4.63
N ASP A 54 21.97 9.85 4.31
CA ASP A 54 22.66 11.14 4.40
C ASP A 54 22.26 12.07 3.23
N ASP A 55 20.95 12.25 3.12
CA ASP A 55 20.23 13.25 2.33
C ASP A 55 18.74 13.21 2.77
N GLN A 56 18.48 13.38 4.07
CA GLN A 56 17.12 13.61 4.58
C GLN A 56 16.60 14.88 3.90
N PRO A 57 15.54 14.81 3.07
CA PRO A 57 15.15 15.94 2.27
C PRO A 57 14.44 16.96 3.17
N SER A 58 15.23 17.92 3.68
CA SER A 58 14.70 19.20 4.15
C SER A 58 13.66 19.73 3.15
N LYS A 59 12.69 20.54 3.61
CA LYS A 59 11.73 21.26 2.75
C LYS A 59 12.44 22.31 1.88
N ARG A 60 13.33 21.86 0.97
CA ARG A 60 13.73 22.62 -0.21
C ARG A 60 12.46 22.84 -1.00
N SER A 61 12.06 24.11 -1.09
CA SER A 61 11.07 24.57 -2.05
C SER A 61 11.59 24.27 -3.46
N ALA A 62 11.36 23.05 -3.91
CA ALA A 62 11.53 22.66 -5.29
C ALA A 62 10.39 23.33 -6.05
N THR A 63 10.63 24.56 -6.52
CA THR A 63 9.77 25.26 -7.46
C THR A 63 9.68 24.42 -8.72
N SER A 64 8.68 23.53 -8.76
CA SER A 64 8.40 22.66 -9.88
C SER A 64 8.03 23.51 -11.09
N THR A 65 8.63 23.16 -12.23
CA THR A 65 8.39 23.83 -13.51
C THR A 65 7.20 23.23 -14.27
N GLU A 66 6.55 22.18 -13.74
CA GLU A 66 5.30 21.68 -14.29
C GLU A 66 4.16 22.70 -14.04
N PRO A 67 3.15 22.79 -14.91
CA PRO A 67 2.11 23.81 -14.78
C PRO A 67 1.17 23.51 -13.59
N PRO A 68 0.57 24.54 -12.95
CA PRO A 68 -0.29 24.37 -11.78
C PRO A 68 -1.61 23.69 -12.14
N ALA A 69 -2.31 23.06 -11.19
CA ALA A 69 -3.56 22.36 -11.51
C ALA A 69 -4.67 23.29 -12.01
N SER A 70 -4.63 24.58 -11.65
CA SER A 70 -5.48 25.62 -12.26
C SER A 70 -5.36 25.68 -13.79
N SER A 71 -4.17 25.38 -14.34
CA SER A 71 -3.99 25.27 -15.79
C SER A 71 -4.73 24.10 -16.41
N ARG A 72 -4.96 22.99 -15.67
CA ARG A 72 -5.72 21.82 -16.13
C ARG A 72 -7.24 22.07 -16.11
N ARG A 73 -7.73 23.03 -15.32
CA ARG A 73 -9.16 23.37 -15.13
C ARG A 73 -9.76 24.16 -16.31
N ARG A 74 -9.48 23.75 -17.54
CA ARG A 74 -9.98 24.36 -18.79
C ARG A 74 -11.09 23.50 -19.39
N LYS A 75 -12.10 24.14 -20.01
CA LYS A 75 -13.23 23.43 -20.65
C LYS A 75 -12.79 22.44 -21.74
N ASN A 76 -11.71 22.74 -22.46
CA ASN A 76 -11.16 21.87 -23.50
C ASN A 76 -10.32 20.69 -22.95
N ASN A 77 -9.94 20.70 -21.66
CA ASN A 77 -9.17 19.64 -21.01
C ASN A 77 -10.05 18.68 -20.19
N ILE A 78 -11.38 18.79 -20.30
CA ILE A 78 -12.32 17.92 -19.60
C ILE A 78 -12.28 16.53 -20.23
N SER A 79 -11.99 15.52 -19.42
CA SER A 79 -12.10 14.11 -19.78
C SER A 79 -13.58 13.72 -19.78
N TRP A 80 -14.29 14.05 -20.86
CA TRP A 80 -15.74 13.79 -20.97
C TRP A 80 -16.10 12.33 -20.74
N ALA A 81 -15.27 11.39 -21.21
CA ALA A 81 -15.46 9.97 -20.95
C ALA A 81 -15.42 9.63 -19.44
N ALA A 82 -14.44 10.15 -18.70
CA ALA A 82 -14.35 9.96 -17.25
C ALA A 82 -15.48 10.69 -16.51
N ALA A 83 -15.76 11.95 -16.86
CA ALA A 83 -16.81 12.74 -16.24
C ALA A 83 -18.20 12.10 -16.41
N ILE A 84 -18.54 11.63 -17.61
CA ILE A 84 -19.80 10.93 -17.89
C ILE A 84 -19.84 9.59 -17.15
N TRP A 85 -18.77 8.78 -17.21
CA TRP A 85 -18.73 7.47 -16.56
C TRP A 85 -18.85 7.56 -15.04
N LEU A 86 -18.09 8.44 -14.41
CA LEU A 86 -18.15 8.69 -12.96
C LEU A 86 -19.54 9.19 -12.57
N THR A 87 -20.09 10.19 -13.28
CA THR A 87 -21.44 10.70 -13.00
C THR A 87 -22.49 9.59 -13.12
N LEU A 88 -22.45 8.81 -14.20
CA LEU A 88 -23.37 7.68 -14.43
C LEU A 88 -23.28 6.65 -13.31
N ALA A 89 -22.07 6.26 -12.88
CA ALA A 89 -21.89 5.28 -11.82
C ALA A 89 -22.50 5.75 -10.49
N HIS A 90 -22.28 7.01 -10.10
CA HIS A 90 -22.87 7.58 -8.88
C HIS A 90 -24.39 7.70 -8.99
N VAL A 91 -24.93 8.12 -10.15
CA VAL A 91 -26.38 8.19 -10.39
C VAL A 91 -27.01 6.80 -10.32
N VAL A 92 -26.40 5.77 -10.88
CA VAL A 92 -26.89 4.38 -10.77
C VAL A 92 -26.89 3.90 -9.32
N VAL A 93 -25.84 4.20 -8.54
CA VAL A 93 -25.80 3.86 -7.11
C VAL A 93 -26.93 4.55 -6.34
N ILE A 94 -27.10 5.87 -6.51
CA ILE A 94 -28.12 6.65 -5.79
C ILE A 94 -29.55 6.22 -6.21
N ALA A 95 -29.79 6.05 -7.52
CA ALA A 95 -31.13 5.83 -8.05
C ALA A 95 -31.57 4.36 -8.06
N ALA A 96 -30.66 3.39 -8.14
CA ALA A 96 -31.00 1.97 -8.31
C ALA A 96 -30.58 1.07 -7.13
N ALA A 97 -29.51 1.38 -6.39
CA ALA A 97 -29.05 0.48 -5.31
C ALA A 97 -30.11 0.24 -4.21
N PRO A 98 -30.88 1.25 -3.74
CA PRO A 98 -31.93 1.03 -2.72
C PRO A 98 -33.03 0.07 -3.17
N PHE A 99 -33.38 0.07 -4.46
CA PHE A 99 -34.47 -0.75 -5.03
C PHE A 99 -34.00 -2.11 -5.55
N THR A 100 -32.69 -2.36 -5.57
CA THR A 100 -32.06 -3.59 -6.06
C THR A 100 -31.26 -4.31 -4.97
N PHE A 101 -31.45 -3.96 -3.69
CA PHE A 101 -30.75 -4.63 -2.59
C PHE A 101 -31.15 -6.10 -2.48
N THR A 102 -30.14 -6.98 -2.45
CA THR A 102 -30.26 -8.35 -1.95
C THR A 102 -29.00 -8.68 -1.17
N TRP A 103 -29.07 -9.64 -0.24
CA TRP A 103 -27.88 -10.12 0.47
C TRP A 103 -26.82 -10.71 -0.48
N ALA A 104 -27.24 -11.36 -1.57
CA ALA A 104 -26.33 -11.84 -2.60
C ALA A 104 -25.61 -10.69 -3.32
N GLY A 105 -26.33 -9.63 -3.71
CA GLY A 105 -25.74 -8.42 -4.28
C GLY A 105 -24.76 -7.74 -3.33
N PHE A 106 -25.16 -7.57 -2.06
CA PHE A 106 -24.31 -7.00 -1.01
C PHE A 106 -22.99 -7.77 -0.82
N TRP A 107 -23.06 -9.09 -0.61
CA TRP A 107 -21.83 -9.90 -0.43
C TRP A 107 -20.99 -10.00 -1.71
N THR A 108 -21.61 -9.97 -2.90
CA THR A 108 -20.88 -9.83 -4.17
C THR A 108 -20.12 -8.50 -4.21
N ALA A 109 -20.75 -7.40 -3.80
CA ALA A 109 -20.09 -6.09 -3.75
C ALA A 109 -18.92 -6.07 -2.77
N VAL A 110 -19.08 -6.61 -1.55
CA VAL A 110 -18.02 -6.70 -0.54
C VAL A 110 -16.84 -7.55 -1.02
N GLY A 111 -17.12 -8.73 -1.56
CA GLY A 111 -16.07 -9.62 -2.09
C GLY A 111 -15.32 -9.02 -3.27
N PHE A 112 -16.02 -8.35 -4.19
CA PHE A 112 -15.40 -7.67 -5.32
C PHE A 112 -14.70 -6.38 -4.92
N HIS A 113 -15.14 -5.67 -3.87
CA HIS A 113 -14.45 -4.50 -3.32
C HIS A 113 -13.07 -4.88 -2.77
N TRP A 114 -12.99 -5.98 -2.02
CA TRP A 114 -11.71 -6.52 -1.57
C TRP A 114 -10.84 -7.00 -2.75
N LEU A 115 -11.44 -7.73 -3.70
CA LEU A 115 -10.70 -8.26 -4.84
C LEU A 115 -10.13 -7.13 -5.73
N THR A 116 -10.93 -6.16 -6.16
CA THR A 116 -10.44 -5.10 -7.05
C THR A 116 -9.68 -4.01 -6.31
N GLY A 117 -10.08 -3.65 -5.08
CA GLY A 117 -9.38 -2.69 -4.23
C GLY A 117 -8.06 -3.24 -3.68
N SER A 118 -8.11 -4.21 -2.76
CA SER A 118 -6.90 -4.75 -2.11
C SER A 118 -5.98 -5.49 -3.08
N ILE A 119 -6.51 -6.45 -3.85
CA ILE A 119 -5.66 -7.31 -4.69
C ILE A 119 -5.35 -6.63 -6.05
N GLY A 120 -6.30 -5.89 -6.62
CA GLY A 120 -6.13 -5.17 -7.88
C GLY A 120 -5.31 -3.89 -7.74
N ILE A 121 -5.80 -2.90 -6.98
CA ILE A 121 -5.15 -1.60 -6.83
C ILE A 121 -3.97 -1.67 -5.86
N CYS A 122 -4.20 -2.00 -4.59
CA CYS A 122 -3.17 -1.92 -3.54
C CYS A 122 -2.00 -2.89 -3.81
N LEU A 123 -2.27 -4.18 -4.05
CA LEU A 123 -1.24 -5.18 -4.33
C LEU A 123 -0.71 -5.05 -5.76
N GLY A 124 -1.62 -5.07 -6.74
CA GLY A 124 -1.31 -5.07 -8.16
C GLY A 124 -0.72 -3.75 -8.64
N TYR A 125 -1.54 -2.72 -8.83
CA TYR A 125 -1.11 -1.46 -9.44
C TYR A 125 -0.07 -0.71 -8.60
N HIS A 126 -0.31 -0.59 -7.30
CA HIS A 126 0.49 0.25 -6.41
C HIS A 126 1.79 -0.45 -5.99
N ARG A 127 1.72 -1.47 -5.15
CA ARG A 127 2.92 -2.11 -4.58
C ARG A 127 3.75 -2.90 -5.61
N LEU A 128 3.10 -3.56 -6.58
CA LEU A 128 3.79 -4.35 -7.61
C LEU A 128 4.14 -3.55 -8.88
N LEU A 129 3.18 -2.93 -9.58
CA LEU A 129 3.46 -2.28 -10.87
C LEU A 129 4.15 -0.91 -10.73
N THR A 130 3.71 -0.07 -9.78
CA THR A 130 4.29 1.27 -9.59
C THR A 130 5.66 1.16 -8.95
N HIS A 131 5.74 0.52 -7.78
CA HIS A 131 6.90 0.59 -6.89
C HIS A 131 7.85 -0.61 -6.91
N SER A 132 7.47 -1.70 -7.58
CA SER A 132 8.28 -2.92 -7.69
C SER A 132 8.77 -3.42 -6.32
N GLY A 133 7.87 -3.44 -5.34
CA GLY A 133 8.13 -3.91 -3.97
C GLY A 133 8.19 -5.44 -3.84
N MET A 134 7.93 -6.18 -4.91
CA MET A 134 8.10 -7.63 -5.00
C MET A 134 8.27 -8.06 -6.46
N LYS A 135 8.72 -9.30 -6.69
CA LYS A 135 8.70 -9.97 -7.99
C LYS A 135 7.66 -11.09 -8.00
N THR A 136 7.07 -11.35 -9.17
CA THR A 136 6.06 -12.40 -9.37
C THR A 136 6.34 -13.16 -10.67
N LYS A 137 5.69 -14.30 -10.88
CA LYS A 137 5.63 -14.92 -12.21
C LYS A 137 4.85 -14.01 -13.18
N PRO A 138 5.16 -13.98 -14.50
CA PRO A 138 4.49 -13.11 -15.46
C PRO A 138 2.97 -13.30 -15.52
N TRP A 139 2.48 -14.55 -15.43
CA TRP A 139 1.04 -14.81 -15.42
C TRP A 139 0.36 -14.09 -14.25
N LEU A 140 0.92 -14.16 -13.04
CA LEU A 140 0.37 -13.52 -11.85
C LEU A 140 0.42 -11.99 -11.95
N ARG A 141 1.49 -11.43 -12.54
CA ARG A 141 1.58 -9.98 -12.83
C ARG A 141 0.42 -9.53 -13.70
N TYR A 142 0.10 -10.26 -14.78
CA TYR A 142 -1.03 -9.94 -15.65
C TYR A 142 -2.40 -10.24 -15.02
N THR A 143 -2.53 -11.29 -14.20
CA THR A 143 -3.76 -11.54 -13.43
C THR A 143 -4.06 -10.39 -12.47
N LEU A 144 -3.07 -9.96 -11.68
CA LEU A 144 -3.20 -8.82 -10.75
C LEU A 144 -3.50 -7.52 -11.50
N ALA A 145 -2.81 -7.26 -12.61
CA ALA A 145 -3.09 -6.10 -13.46
C ALA A 145 -4.52 -6.12 -14.06
N THR A 146 -5.02 -7.29 -14.44
CA THR A 146 -6.41 -7.46 -14.93
C THR A 146 -7.43 -7.21 -13.82
N ILE A 147 -7.16 -7.67 -12.59
CA ILE A 147 -8.00 -7.42 -11.42
C ILE A 147 -8.03 -5.92 -11.09
N GLY A 148 -6.88 -5.24 -11.12
CA GLY A 148 -6.81 -3.77 -10.99
C GLY A 148 -7.55 -3.04 -12.11
N THR A 149 -7.52 -3.57 -13.33
CA THR A 149 -8.27 -2.99 -14.47
C THR A 149 -9.78 -2.98 -14.21
N MET A 150 -10.31 -3.98 -13.49
CA MET A 150 -11.73 -4.06 -13.12
C MET A 150 -12.14 -3.18 -11.91
N ALA A 151 -11.18 -2.49 -11.26
CA ALA A 151 -11.48 -1.55 -10.18
C ALA A 151 -12.24 -0.32 -10.67
N GLY A 152 -11.93 0.16 -11.88
CA GLY A 152 -12.55 1.35 -12.49
C GLY A 152 -11.72 2.63 -12.41
N GLU A 153 -10.50 2.56 -11.90
CA GLU A 153 -9.61 3.71 -11.65
C GLU A 153 -8.73 4.09 -12.87
N GLY A 154 -9.08 3.61 -14.06
CA GLY A 154 -8.24 3.68 -15.25
C GLY A 154 -7.41 2.42 -15.48
N SER A 155 -6.68 2.43 -16.60
CA SER A 155 -5.83 1.31 -17.03
C SER A 155 -4.53 1.21 -16.20
N PRO A 156 -3.78 0.09 -16.28
CA PRO A 156 -2.50 -0.03 -15.58
C PRO A 156 -1.50 1.05 -16.01
N LEU A 157 -1.54 1.47 -17.28
CA LEU A 157 -0.67 2.51 -17.81
C LEU A 157 -1.05 3.90 -17.31
N SER A 158 -2.35 4.23 -17.29
CA SER A 158 -2.82 5.55 -16.83
C SER A 158 -2.55 5.71 -15.33
N TRP A 159 -3.01 4.75 -14.53
CA TRP A 159 -2.92 4.78 -13.07
C TRP A 159 -1.46 4.86 -12.59
N VAL A 160 -0.58 4.02 -13.13
CA VAL A 160 0.84 4.03 -12.75
C VAL A 160 1.55 5.31 -13.26
N SER A 161 1.10 5.89 -14.37
CA SER A 161 1.66 7.17 -14.85
C SER A 161 1.29 8.32 -13.92
N ASP A 162 0.00 8.44 -13.55
CA ASP A 162 -0.48 9.45 -12.62
C ASP A 162 0.16 9.27 -11.23
N HIS A 163 0.23 8.04 -10.68
CA HIS A 163 0.81 7.79 -9.36
C HIS A 163 2.33 8.07 -9.30
N ARG A 164 3.08 7.76 -10.37
CA ARG A 164 4.50 8.14 -10.45
C ARG A 164 4.70 9.64 -10.64
N LYS A 165 3.77 10.33 -11.29
CA LYS A 165 3.78 11.81 -11.37
C LYS A 165 3.47 12.43 -10.01
N HIS A 166 2.48 11.91 -9.28
CA HIS A 166 2.20 12.29 -7.89
C HIS A 166 3.43 12.09 -7.01
N HIS A 167 4.03 10.90 -6.92
CA HIS A 167 5.23 10.70 -6.10
C HIS A 167 6.41 11.63 -6.41
N LYS A 168 6.56 12.08 -7.66
CA LYS A 168 7.62 13.03 -8.03
C LYS A 168 7.31 14.48 -7.65
N PHE A 169 6.03 14.84 -7.55
CA PHE A 169 5.57 16.21 -7.29
C PHE A 169 4.58 16.27 -6.12
N SER A 170 4.68 15.35 -5.16
CA SER A 170 3.71 15.13 -4.08
C SER A 170 3.50 16.42 -3.31
N ASP A 171 2.25 16.91 -3.26
CA ASP A 171 1.86 18.18 -2.66
C ASP A 171 2.52 19.46 -3.25
N LEU A 172 3.23 19.33 -4.37
CA LEU A 172 3.88 20.41 -5.12
C LEU A 172 3.13 20.73 -6.43
N GLN A 173 3.55 21.82 -7.08
CA GLN A 173 3.03 22.20 -8.39
C GLN A 173 3.31 21.08 -9.42
N GLY A 174 2.26 20.62 -10.10
CA GLY A 174 2.34 19.51 -11.04
C GLY A 174 1.92 18.15 -10.47
N ASP A 175 1.59 18.04 -9.18
CA ASP A 175 0.83 16.89 -8.66
C ASP A 175 -0.49 16.74 -9.43
N PRO A 176 -0.87 15.52 -9.89
CA PRO A 176 -2.20 15.30 -10.47
C PRO A 176 -3.35 15.64 -9.50
N HIS A 177 -3.16 15.47 -8.19
CA HIS A 177 -4.21 15.49 -7.18
C HIS A 177 -3.76 16.02 -5.80
N SER A 178 -2.90 17.04 -5.77
CA SER A 178 -2.53 17.72 -4.51
C SER A 178 -3.75 18.32 -3.79
N PRO A 179 -3.89 18.16 -2.46
CA PRO A 179 -4.92 18.85 -1.69
C PRO A 179 -4.71 20.37 -1.56
N HIS A 180 -3.51 20.88 -1.85
CA HIS A 180 -3.26 22.33 -1.90
C HIS A 180 -4.01 23.02 -3.05
N ASP A 181 -4.37 22.26 -4.10
CA ASP A 181 -5.31 22.70 -5.14
C ASP A 181 -6.80 22.61 -4.71
N GLY A 182 -7.07 22.01 -3.54
CA GLY A 182 -8.37 21.92 -2.86
C GLY A 182 -8.77 20.49 -2.46
N GLY A 183 -9.36 20.30 -1.28
CA GLY A 183 -9.72 18.95 -0.78
C GLY A 183 -10.71 18.17 -1.66
N LEU A 184 -11.68 18.83 -2.30
CA LEU A 184 -12.57 18.18 -3.27
C LEU A 184 -11.87 17.92 -4.63
N TRP A 185 -10.81 18.66 -4.92
CA TRP A 185 -9.98 18.42 -6.10
C TRP A 185 -9.16 17.15 -5.93
N SER A 186 -8.40 17.02 -4.84
CA SER A 186 -7.61 15.82 -4.54
C SER A 186 -8.46 14.58 -4.35
N HIS A 187 -9.67 14.73 -3.78
CA HIS A 187 -10.62 13.62 -3.66
C HIS A 187 -11.13 13.16 -5.04
N MET A 188 -11.82 14.02 -5.80
CA MET A 188 -12.56 13.54 -6.99
C MET A 188 -12.35 14.38 -8.25
N PHE A 189 -12.35 15.72 -8.16
CA PHE A 189 -12.47 16.54 -9.38
C PHE A 189 -11.23 16.49 -10.28
N TRP A 190 -10.07 16.08 -9.79
CA TRP A 190 -8.88 15.94 -10.63
C TRP A 190 -9.04 14.92 -11.78
N LEU A 191 -9.87 13.89 -11.59
CA LEU A 191 -10.17 12.86 -12.61
C LEU A 191 -11.06 13.36 -13.75
N ALA A 192 -11.76 14.48 -13.55
CA ALA A 192 -12.58 15.10 -14.59
C ALA A 192 -11.74 15.81 -15.67
N PHE A 193 -10.42 15.94 -15.48
CA PHE A 193 -9.50 16.64 -16.37
C PHE A 193 -8.29 15.78 -16.73
N HIS A 194 -7.84 15.80 -17.98
CA HIS A 194 -6.64 15.04 -18.37
C HIS A 194 -5.39 15.54 -17.63
N THR A 195 -4.51 14.62 -17.24
CA THR A 195 -3.19 14.89 -16.62
C THR A 195 -2.09 15.18 -17.66
N TYR A 196 -2.44 15.04 -18.94
CA TYR A 196 -1.60 15.24 -20.11
C TYR A 196 -2.22 16.30 -21.03
N ASP A 197 -1.38 17.11 -21.67
CA ASP A 197 -1.82 18.05 -22.71
C ASP A 197 -1.87 17.31 -24.06
N ASP A 198 -3.08 16.87 -24.45
CA ASP A 198 -3.50 16.21 -25.70
C ASP A 198 -2.77 14.92 -26.16
N ASP A 199 -1.50 14.69 -25.80
CA ASP A 199 -0.74 13.47 -26.13
C ASP A 199 -0.67 12.50 -24.94
N ARG A 200 -1.69 11.64 -24.85
CA ARG A 200 -1.77 10.55 -23.88
C ARG A 200 -0.65 9.52 -24.05
N GLU A 201 -0.18 9.27 -25.27
CA GLU A 201 0.85 8.26 -25.53
C GLU A 201 2.23 8.73 -25.05
N ALA A 202 2.62 9.97 -25.36
CA ALA A 202 3.84 10.57 -24.83
C ALA A 202 3.82 10.64 -23.29
N TYR A 203 2.67 10.93 -22.68
CA TYR A 203 2.52 10.91 -21.22
C TYR A 203 2.80 9.52 -20.62
N MET A 204 2.18 8.46 -21.15
CA MET A 204 2.44 7.09 -20.69
C MET A 204 3.88 6.64 -20.95
N LYS A 205 4.49 7.07 -22.07
CA LYS A 205 5.93 6.84 -22.34
C LYS A 205 6.85 7.60 -21.37
N LYS A 206 6.48 8.80 -20.92
CA LYS A 206 7.25 9.61 -19.94
C LYS A 206 7.24 8.97 -18.55
N TRP A 207 6.08 8.51 -18.08
CA TRP A 207 5.88 8.11 -16.68
C TRP A 207 5.88 6.60 -16.43
N ALA A 208 5.43 5.81 -17.41
CA ALA A 208 5.38 4.34 -17.34
C ALA A 208 6.13 3.64 -18.50
N PRO A 209 7.37 4.03 -18.88
CA PRO A 209 8.07 3.47 -20.04
C PRO A 209 8.36 1.96 -19.96
N ASP A 210 8.58 1.43 -18.77
CA ASP A 210 8.66 -0.01 -18.46
C ASP A 210 7.37 -0.73 -18.84
N LEU A 211 6.23 -0.32 -18.29
CA LEU A 211 4.93 -0.92 -18.58
C LEU A 211 4.51 -0.67 -20.04
N TYR A 212 4.77 0.52 -20.59
CA TYR A 212 4.38 0.89 -21.95
C TYR A 212 5.05 -0.01 -22.99
N ARG A 213 6.26 -0.54 -22.72
CA ARG A 213 6.92 -1.51 -23.59
C ARG A 213 6.23 -2.89 -23.61
N GLU A 214 5.55 -3.28 -22.53
CA GLU A 214 4.82 -4.55 -22.45
C GLU A 214 3.55 -4.55 -23.32
N ARG A 215 3.48 -5.44 -24.33
CA ARG A 215 2.27 -5.59 -25.17
C ARG A 215 1.03 -5.94 -24.35
N GLY A 216 1.18 -6.74 -23.29
CA GLY A 216 0.08 -7.11 -22.39
C GLY A 216 -0.51 -5.92 -21.64
N MET A 217 0.32 -4.99 -21.17
CA MET A 217 -0.16 -3.78 -20.48
C MET A 217 -0.86 -2.81 -21.44
N ARG A 218 -0.33 -2.65 -22.67
CA ARG A 218 -1.04 -1.91 -23.74
C ARG A 218 -2.36 -2.58 -24.13
N MET A 219 -2.46 -3.91 -24.07
CA MET A 219 -3.72 -4.62 -24.32
C MET A 219 -4.74 -4.36 -23.20
N LEU A 220 -4.33 -4.37 -21.92
CA LEU A 220 -5.20 -4.01 -20.80
C LEU A 220 -5.68 -2.55 -20.86
N ASP A 221 -4.89 -1.65 -21.46
CA ASP A 221 -5.30 -0.28 -21.76
C ASP A 221 -6.51 -0.21 -22.70
N TYR A 222 -6.43 -0.89 -23.85
CA TYR A 222 -7.55 -0.98 -24.79
C TYR A 222 -8.75 -1.77 -24.24
N LEU A 223 -8.50 -2.77 -23.39
CA LEU A 223 -9.54 -3.60 -22.77
C LEU A 223 -10.21 -2.98 -21.54
N PHE A 224 -9.77 -1.80 -21.07
CA PHE A 224 -10.29 -1.16 -19.87
C PHE A 224 -11.82 -1.07 -19.85
N LEU A 225 -12.44 -0.43 -20.86
CA LEU A 225 -13.90 -0.33 -20.93
C LEU A 225 -14.58 -1.67 -21.29
N PRO A 226 -14.12 -2.46 -22.28
CA PRO A 226 -14.67 -3.79 -22.57
C PRO A 226 -14.77 -4.72 -21.36
N LEU A 227 -13.79 -4.73 -20.46
CA LEU A 227 -13.81 -5.58 -19.26
C LEU A 227 -14.90 -5.18 -18.26
N HIS A 228 -15.22 -3.89 -18.14
CA HIS A 228 -16.33 -3.41 -17.30
C HIS A 228 -17.69 -3.80 -17.88
N ILE A 229 -17.86 -3.67 -19.20
CA ILE A 229 -19.09 -4.09 -19.89
C ILE A 229 -19.27 -5.61 -19.75
N LEU A 230 -18.21 -6.39 -20.02
CA LEU A 230 -18.26 -7.85 -19.93
C LEU A 230 -18.55 -8.33 -18.50
N SER A 231 -17.88 -7.79 -17.48
CA SER A 231 -18.12 -8.16 -16.08
C SER A 231 -19.54 -7.78 -15.63
N GLY A 232 -20.08 -6.63 -16.06
CA GLY A 232 -21.47 -6.26 -15.84
C GLY A 232 -22.47 -7.24 -16.46
N LEU A 233 -22.26 -7.63 -17.73
CA LEU A 233 -23.09 -8.61 -18.43
C LEU A 233 -23.02 -10.00 -17.78
N ILE A 234 -21.84 -10.43 -17.31
CA ILE A 234 -21.66 -11.69 -16.57
C ILE A 234 -22.43 -11.65 -15.24
N LEU A 235 -22.31 -10.58 -14.46
CA LEU A 235 -23.04 -10.43 -13.18
C LEU A 235 -24.56 -10.44 -13.40
N LEU A 236 -25.05 -9.69 -14.40
CA LEU A 236 -26.45 -9.67 -14.78
C LEU A 236 -26.95 -11.06 -15.19
N GLY A 237 -26.21 -11.74 -16.07
CA GLY A 237 -26.57 -13.06 -16.59
C GLY A 237 -26.57 -14.16 -15.51
N ILE A 238 -25.58 -14.17 -14.62
CA ILE A 238 -25.51 -15.11 -13.49
C ILE A 238 -26.68 -14.88 -12.54
N GLY A 239 -26.94 -13.63 -12.14
CA GLY A 239 -28.04 -13.31 -11.24
C GLY A 239 -29.41 -13.64 -11.86
N TRP A 240 -29.58 -13.39 -13.15
CA TRP A 240 -30.79 -13.75 -13.90
C TRP A 240 -31.00 -15.27 -13.95
N ALA A 241 -29.95 -16.04 -14.25
CA ALA A 241 -30.04 -17.50 -14.35
C ALA A 241 -30.36 -18.17 -13.00
N ILE A 242 -29.89 -17.60 -11.89
CA ILE A 242 -30.07 -18.16 -10.54
C ILE A 242 -31.38 -17.71 -9.88
N GLY A 243 -31.76 -16.44 -10.02
CA GLY A 243 -32.86 -15.81 -9.26
C GLY A 243 -33.71 -14.83 -10.05
N GLY A 244 -33.68 -14.91 -11.37
CA GLY A 244 -34.48 -14.07 -12.27
C GLY A 244 -34.05 -12.59 -12.31
N PRO A 245 -34.84 -11.74 -12.99
CA PRO A 245 -34.45 -10.37 -13.31
C PRO A 245 -34.08 -9.51 -12.09
N SER A 246 -34.72 -9.73 -10.94
CA SER A 246 -34.45 -8.98 -9.70
C SER A 246 -33.05 -9.29 -9.14
N LEU A 247 -32.65 -10.57 -9.10
CA LEU A 247 -31.30 -10.93 -8.67
C LEU A 247 -30.26 -10.51 -9.72
N GLY A 248 -30.56 -10.64 -11.01
CA GLY A 248 -29.70 -10.13 -12.10
C GLY A 248 -29.42 -8.63 -11.96
N ALA A 249 -30.46 -7.81 -11.76
CA ALA A 249 -30.31 -6.39 -11.50
C ALA A 249 -29.53 -6.11 -10.20
N SER A 250 -29.77 -6.90 -9.14
CA SER A 250 -29.03 -6.78 -7.88
C SER A 250 -27.54 -7.04 -8.05
N LEU A 251 -27.13 -8.14 -8.69
CA LEU A 251 -25.71 -8.47 -8.90
C LEU A 251 -25.02 -7.45 -9.80
N LEU A 252 -25.70 -6.94 -10.84
CA LEU A 252 -25.18 -5.85 -11.67
C LEU A 252 -25.00 -4.56 -10.88
N VAL A 253 -26.05 -4.04 -10.22
CA VAL A 253 -25.99 -2.75 -9.52
C VAL A 253 -25.00 -2.82 -8.35
N TRP A 254 -25.03 -3.88 -7.54
CA TRP A 254 -24.18 -3.99 -6.37
C TRP A 254 -22.75 -4.44 -6.71
N GLY A 255 -22.59 -5.53 -7.49
CA GLY A 255 -21.28 -6.09 -7.83
C GLY A 255 -20.47 -5.24 -8.81
N LEU A 256 -21.12 -4.52 -9.73
CA LEU A 256 -20.45 -3.55 -10.60
C LEU A 256 -20.46 -2.15 -9.97
N PHE A 257 -21.61 -1.48 -9.88
CA PHE A 257 -21.65 -0.03 -9.65
C PHE A 257 -21.42 0.39 -8.20
N VAL A 258 -22.11 -0.20 -7.21
CA VAL A 258 -21.89 0.12 -5.79
C VAL A 258 -20.44 -0.17 -5.41
N ARG A 259 -19.97 -1.37 -5.73
CA ARG A 259 -18.58 -1.78 -5.53
C ARG A 259 -17.58 -0.82 -6.18
N LEU A 260 -17.80 -0.39 -7.43
CA LEU A 260 -16.91 0.54 -8.13
C LEU A 260 -16.86 1.91 -7.43
N VAL A 261 -18.01 2.48 -7.08
CA VAL A 261 -18.09 3.78 -6.39
C VAL A 261 -17.43 3.74 -5.01
N PHE A 262 -17.61 2.66 -4.25
CA PHE A 262 -16.95 2.51 -2.95
C PHE A 262 -15.43 2.32 -3.05
N VAL A 263 -14.93 1.54 -4.03
CA VAL A 263 -13.49 1.42 -4.30
C VAL A 263 -12.89 2.78 -4.68
N LEU A 264 -13.55 3.52 -5.58
CA LEU A 264 -13.13 4.88 -5.95
C LEU A 264 -13.01 5.78 -4.71
N HIS A 265 -14.05 5.90 -3.89
CA HIS A 265 -13.98 6.73 -2.68
C HIS A 265 -12.94 6.25 -1.67
N ALA A 266 -12.70 4.93 -1.55
CA ALA A 266 -11.63 4.39 -0.70
C ALA A 266 -10.24 4.88 -1.16
N THR A 267 -9.93 4.77 -2.45
CA THR A 267 -8.67 5.27 -3.02
C THR A 267 -8.59 6.79 -2.98
N TRP A 268 -9.67 7.50 -3.27
CA TRP A 268 -9.74 8.97 -3.22
C TRP A 268 -9.50 9.53 -1.82
N MET A 269 -9.86 8.79 -0.77
CA MET A 269 -9.49 9.13 0.61
C MET A 269 -8.00 8.99 0.90
N VAL A 270 -7.25 8.18 0.14
CA VAL A 270 -5.79 8.15 0.22
C VAL A 270 -5.22 9.49 -0.27
N ASN A 271 -5.60 9.93 -1.48
CA ASN A 271 -5.15 11.19 -2.08
C ASN A 271 -5.54 12.43 -1.27
N SER A 272 -6.70 12.39 -0.60
CA SER A 272 -7.26 13.53 0.14
C SER A 272 -7.04 13.42 1.65
N ALA A 273 -7.78 12.52 2.32
CA ALA A 273 -7.75 12.40 3.77
C ALA A 273 -6.36 12.01 4.31
N SER A 274 -5.59 11.17 3.61
CA SER A 274 -4.22 10.81 4.01
C SER A 274 -3.13 11.83 3.62
N HIS A 275 -3.48 12.97 3.03
CA HIS A 275 -2.60 14.14 2.92
C HIS A 275 -3.10 15.34 3.76
N ILE A 276 -4.31 15.30 4.31
CA ILE A 276 -4.87 16.38 5.14
C ILE A 276 -4.89 16.01 6.63
N TRP A 277 -5.25 14.77 6.99
CA TRP A 277 -5.51 14.35 8.37
C TRP A 277 -4.79 13.06 8.76
N GLY A 278 -4.25 13.03 9.98
CA GLY A 278 -3.53 11.88 10.53
C GLY A 278 -2.26 12.30 11.27
N TYR A 279 -1.41 11.32 11.57
CA TYR A 279 -0.11 11.51 12.22
C TYR A 279 1.04 11.21 11.23
N ARG A 280 2.28 11.48 11.62
CA ARG A 280 3.48 11.13 10.84
C ARG A 280 4.42 10.30 11.71
N ASN A 281 5.08 9.32 11.09
CA ASN A 281 6.17 8.54 11.66
C ASN A 281 7.53 9.01 11.13
N TYR A 282 7.55 9.60 9.94
CA TYR A 282 8.76 10.00 9.22
C TYR A 282 8.61 11.42 8.66
N GLU A 283 9.74 12.12 8.53
CA GLU A 283 9.79 13.31 7.71
C GLU A 283 9.82 12.95 6.22
N THR A 284 9.08 13.72 5.44
CA THR A 284 8.93 13.62 3.98
C THR A 284 8.83 15.04 3.42
N THR A 285 9.08 15.21 2.12
CA THR A 285 8.95 16.51 1.43
C THR A 285 7.51 17.00 1.31
N ASP A 286 6.54 16.11 1.45
CA ASP A 286 5.11 16.34 1.29
C ASP A 286 4.37 16.36 2.64
N ASP A 287 3.06 16.57 2.59
CA ASP A 287 2.16 16.60 3.73
C ASP A 287 1.42 15.26 3.93
N SER A 288 1.96 14.15 3.40
CA SER A 288 1.43 12.80 3.63
C SER A 288 1.33 12.45 5.12
N ARG A 289 0.28 11.69 5.48
CA ARG A 289 -0.10 11.35 6.86
C ARG A 289 -0.63 9.92 6.95
N ASN A 290 -0.34 9.28 8.07
CA ASN A 290 -0.92 7.99 8.43
C ASN A 290 -2.33 8.19 9.01
N ASN A 291 -3.32 7.56 8.40
CA ASN A 291 -4.74 7.68 8.71
C ASN A 291 -5.38 6.29 8.83
N TRP A 292 -5.75 5.90 10.05
CA TRP A 292 -6.24 4.56 10.37
C TRP A 292 -7.61 4.25 9.77
N LEU A 293 -8.49 5.25 9.59
CA LEU A 293 -9.78 5.08 8.91
C LEU A 293 -9.56 4.72 7.45
N VAL A 294 -8.65 5.43 6.78
CA VAL A 294 -8.27 5.13 5.39
C VAL A 294 -7.59 3.77 5.30
N ALA A 295 -6.78 3.39 6.29
CA ALA A 295 -6.13 2.07 6.31
C ALA A 295 -7.13 0.91 6.40
N ILE A 296 -8.30 1.10 7.05
CA ILE A 296 -9.36 0.10 7.07
C ILE A 296 -10.04 -0.02 5.69
N VAL A 297 -10.51 1.08 5.12
CA VAL A 297 -11.32 1.06 3.87
C VAL A 297 -10.47 0.82 2.62
N ALA A 298 -9.22 1.27 2.62
CA ALA A 298 -8.23 1.09 1.56
C ALA A 298 -7.14 0.08 1.96
N TYR A 299 -7.47 -0.92 2.78
CA TYR A 299 -6.69 -2.15 2.94
C TYR A 299 -5.20 -2.01 3.31
N GLY A 300 -4.84 -0.98 4.08
CA GLY A 300 -3.48 -0.63 4.48
C GLY A 300 -2.93 0.64 3.82
N GLU A 301 -3.55 1.17 2.78
CA GLU A 301 -3.04 2.35 2.05
C GLU A 301 -3.18 3.68 2.79
N GLY A 302 -3.94 3.69 3.89
CA GLY A 302 -3.96 4.80 4.84
C GLY A 302 -2.66 4.99 5.63
N TRP A 303 -1.72 4.04 5.63
CA TRP A 303 -0.38 4.23 6.22
C TRP A 303 0.52 5.04 5.28
N HIS A 304 0.03 6.22 4.89
CA HIS A 304 0.50 6.92 3.71
C HIS A 304 1.82 7.68 3.91
N ASN A 305 2.09 8.18 5.12
CA ASN A 305 3.39 8.79 5.44
C ASN A 305 4.50 7.72 5.51
N ASN A 306 4.20 6.52 6.02
CA ASN A 306 5.13 5.39 5.96
C ASN A 306 5.47 5.04 4.51
N HIS A 307 4.44 4.98 3.66
CA HIS A 307 4.56 4.70 2.24
C HIS A 307 5.38 5.78 1.50
N HIS A 308 5.09 7.07 1.67
CA HIS A 308 5.87 8.14 1.01
C HIS A 308 7.32 8.22 1.50
N ALA A 309 7.61 7.89 2.76
CA ALA A 309 8.99 7.76 3.24
C ALA A 309 9.72 6.54 2.66
N TRP A 310 9.01 5.44 2.37
CA TRP A 310 9.60 4.19 1.88
C TRP A 310 8.81 3.56 0.70
N PRO A 311 8.70 4.23 -0.48
CA PRO A 311 7.68 3.87 -1.48
C PRO A 311 7.79 2.46 -2.06
N ARG A 312 8.98 1.84 -1.98
CA ARG A 312 9.23 0.48 -2.44
C ARG A 312 8.84 -0.60 -1.43
N MET A 313 8.48 -0.26 -0.19
CA MET A 313 8.19 -1.24 0.84
C MET A 313 6.84 -1.91 0.60
N ALA A 314 6.81 -3.24 0.59
CA ALA A 314 5.58 -4.00 0.35
C ALA A 314 4.63 -4.05 1.56
N LYS A 315 5.08 -3.60 2.74
CA LYS A 315 4.33 -3.49 3.99
C LYS A 315 4.27 -2.00 4.35
N HIS A 316 3.09 -1.36 4.31
CA HIS A 316 2.96 0.06 4.62
C HIS A 316 2.73 0.31 6.12
N GLY A 317 2.19 -0.67 6.85
CA GLY A 317 2.08 -0.59 8.31
C GLY A 317 3.42 -0.87 9.00
N HIS A 318 4.03 0.11 9.66
CA HIS A 318 5.38 -0.01 10.23
C HIS A 318 5.33 -0.28 11.74
N ARG A 319 4.40 0.32 12.48
CA ARG A 319 4.14 0.02 13.90
C ARG A 319 3.33 -1.28 14.07
N TRP A 320 3.37 -1.87 15.26
CA TRP A 320 2.71 -3.16 15.54
C TRP A 320 1.18 -3.12 15.38
N TRP A 321 0.56 -1.97 15.63
CA TRP A 321 -0.89 -1.74 15.51
C TRP A 321 -1.32 -1.21 14.14
N GLU A 322 -0.37 -0.85 13.26
CA GLU A 322 -0.66 -0.38 11.90
C GLU A 322 -0.98 -1.59 11.02
N PHE A 323 -2.19 -2.14 11.17
CA PHE A 323 -2.61 -3.33 10.46
C PHE A 323 -2.79 -3.08 8.95
N ASP A 324 -2.22 -3.95 8.13
CA ASP A 324 -2.15 -3.81 6.67
C ASP A 324 -2.73 -5.07 6.03
N ILE A 325 -3.98 -4.98 5.56
CA ILE A 325 -4.74 -6.11 5.01
C ILE A 325 -4.07 -6.63 3.73
N THR A 326 -3.58 -5.71 2.89
CA THR A 326 -2.91 -6.07 1.64
C THR A 326 -1.56 -6.77 1.89
N TRP A 327 -0.81 -6.34 2.92
CA TRP A 327 0.39 -7.05 3.36
C TRP A 327 0.12 -8.49 3.78
N GLN A 328 -1.01 -8.75 4.44
CA GLN A 328 -1.39 -10.13 4.81
C GLN A 328 -1.62 -11.00 3.57
N ALA A 329 -2.21 -10.47 2.49
CA ALA A 329 -2.30 -11.18 1.21
C ALA A 329 -0.91 -11.43 0.58
N ILE A 330 -0.02 -10.44 0.60
CA ILE A 330 1.37 -10.57 0.11
C ILE A 330 2.13 -11.67 0.88
N ARG A 331 1.95 -11.77 2.21
CA ARG A 331 2.54 -12.84 3.03
C ARG A 331 2.07 -14.23 2.61
N VAL A 332 0.77 -14.40 2.33
CA VAL A 332 0.22 -15.68 1.84
C VAL A 332 0.81 -16.02 0.48
N LEU A 333 0.85 -15.07 -0.47
CA LEU A 333 1.46 -15.30 -1.78
C LEU A 333 2.97 -15.62 -1.69
N ARG A 334 3.70 -15.03 -0.72
CA ARG A 334 5.11 -15.33 -0.46
C ARG A 334 5.29 -16.74 0.10
N ALA A 335 4.44 -17.16 1.05
CA ALA A 335 4.46 -18.51 1.59
C ALA A 335 4.13 -19.59 0.53
N LEU A 336 3.28 -19.26 -0.44
CA LEU A 336 2.96 -20.11 -1.59
C LEU A 336 4.03 -20.08 -2.71
N GLY A 337 5.12 -19.33 -2.55
CA GLY A 337 6.16 -19.18 -3.59
C GLY A 337 5.70 -18.47 -4.87
N LEU A 338 4.57 -17.74 -4.81
CA LEU A 338 3.99 -17.01 -5.93
C LEU A 338 4.64 -15.63 -6.12
N VAL A 339 5.10 -15.02 -5.03
CA VAL A 339 5.91 -13.80 -5.02
C VAL A 339 7.21 -14.00 -4.24
N TRP A 340 8.28 -13.34 -4.68
CA TRP A 340 9.61 -13.37 -4.07
C TRP A 340 10.27 -11.99 -4.15
N ASP A 341 11.47 -11.86 -3.61
CA ASP A 341 12.19 -10.57 -3.56
C ASP A 341 11.39 -9.44 -2.89
N VAL A 342 10.45 -9.80 -2.01
CA VAL A 342 9.58 -8.88 -1.27
C VAL A 342 10.42 -7.92 -0.45
N VAL A 343 10.19 -6.62 -0.62
CA VAL A 343 10.88 -5.54 0.09
C VAL A 343 10.16 -5.30 1.41
N ASP A 344 10.75 -5.77 2.49
CA ASP A 344 10.39 -5.45 3.87
C ASP A 344 11.67 -5.13 4.65
N TYR A 345 11.56 -4.53 5.85
CA TYR A 345 12.73 -4.12 6.65
C TYR A 345 13.73 -5.26 6.90
N ARG A 346 13.25 -6.49 7.12
CA ARG A 346 14.09 -7.65 7.37
C ARG A 346 14.88 -8.02 6.10
N THR A 347 14.20 -8.21 4.97
CA THR A 347 14.85 -8.56 3.70
C THR A 347 15.66 -7.41 3.11
N ALA A 348 15.38 -6.14 3.46
CA ALA A 348 16.21 -5.00 3.13
C ALA A 348 17.54 -5.01 3.90
N ALA A 349 17.50 -5.23 5.22
CA ALA A 349 18.69 -5.36 6.06
C ALA A 349 19.53 -6.60 5.66
N GLU A 350 18.89 -7.75 5.46
CA GLU A 350 19.54 -8.99 4.96
C GLU A 350 20.25 -8.75 3.61
N LYS A 351 19.67 -7.93 2.72
CA LYS A 351 20.29 -7.55 1.44
C LYS A 351 21.45 -6.57 1.60
N LYS A 352 21.33 -5.53 2.44
CA LYS A 352 22.42 -4.57 2.74
C LYS A 352 23.64 -5.32 3.30
N ALA A 353 23.45 -6.11 4.35
CA ALA A 353 24.51 -6.91 4.98
C ALA A 353 25.19 -7.88 3.99
N LYS A 354 24.43 -8.53 3.10
CA LYS A 354 24.99 -9.42 2.07
C LYS A 354 25.79 -8.65 1.00
N GLN A 355 25.36 -7.45 0.62
CA GLN A 355 26.11 -6.59 -0.30
C GLN A 355 27.42 -6.08 0.32
N GLU A 356 27.39 -5.71 1.60
CA GLU A 356 28.58 -5.30 2.36
C GLU A 356 29.56 -6.45 2.53
N THR A 357 29.08 -7.65 2.87
CA THR A 357 29.90 -8.87 2.93
C THR A 357 30.56 -9.18 1.59
N ASN A 358 29.80 -9.13 0.49
CA ASN A 358 30.33 -9.35 -0.86
C ASN A 358 31.37 -8.30 -1.26
N LYS A 359 31.18 -7.03 -0.85
CA LYS A 359 32.11 -5.92 -1.11
C LYS A 359 33.38 -6.00 -0.25
N ALA A 360 33.30 -6.57 0.95
CA ALA A 360 34.46 -6.84 1.80
C ALA A 360 35.26 -8.07 1.33
N ALA A 361 34.67 -8.93 0.49
CA ALA A 361 35.28 -10.12 -0.09
C ALA A 361 35.81 -9.92 -1.53
N SER A 362 35.77 -8.68 -2.05
CA SER A 362 36.16 -8.29 -3.42
C SER A 362 37.20 -7.18 -3.42
#